data_AF-A0A1F3ZMH8-F1
#
_entry.id   AF-A0A1F3ZMH8-F1
#
_cell.length_a   1.000
_cell.length_b   1.000
_cell.length_c   1.000
_cell.angle_alpha   90.00
_cell.angle_beta   90.00
_cell.angle_gamma   90.00
#
_symmetry.space_group_name_H-M   'P 1'
#
loop_
_entity.id
_entity.type
_entity.pdbx_description
1 polymer ?
#
loop_
_entity_poly.entity_id
_entity_poly.type
_entity_poly.pdbx_seq_one_letter_code
_entity_poly.pdbx_strand_id
1 'polypeptide(L)'
;MTLVAKQDQIVWAVFGVFWAANAVLLVALFTSGDLPKRPVGFVVSIVGIALSLVWLACERRAVAWLRFYEAIVKGLEQNHLHVPPSVAFTGHPETVRGMRVRPLMLACPLVSAVLWGWSVWWFMTHP
;
A
#
# COMPACT_ATOMS: atom_id res chain seq x y z
N MET A 1 -13.90 -16.38 8.25
CA MET A 1 -12.43 -16.14 8.22
C MET A 1 -11.73 -16.41 6.88
N THR A 2 -12.25 -17.25 5.97
CA THR A 2 -11.76 -17.35 4.58
C THR A 2 -11.77 -15.98 3.84
N LEU A 3 -12.76 -15.15 4.16
CA LEU A 3 -12.84 -13.76 3.69
C LEU A 3 -11.67 -12.89 4.16
N VAL A 4 -11.20 -13.05 5.40
CA VAL A 4 -10.07 -12.26 5.95
C VAL A 4 -8.76 -12.64 5.27
N ALA A 5 -8.50 -13.94 5.11
CA ALA A 5 -7.30 -14.43 4.42
C ALA A 5 -7.26 -14.02 2.93
N LYS A 6 -8.39 -14.09 2.22
CA LYS A 6 -8.48 -13.60 0.82
C LYS A 6 -8.28 -12.09 0.73
N GLN A 7 -8.79 -11.35 1.71
CA GLN A 7 -8.66 -9.89 1.75
C GLN A 7 -7.20 -9.46 1.98
N ASP A 8 -6.47 -10.16 2.86
CA ASP A 8 -5.04 -9.92 3.08
C ASP A 8 -4.19 -10.29 1.84
N GLN A 9 -4.55 -11.35 1.12
CA GLN A 9 -3.86 -11.71 -0.13
C GLN A 9 -4.05 -10.67 -1.24
N ILE A 10 -5.28 -10.14 -1.41
CA ILE A 10 -5.55 -9.05 -2.37
C ILE A 10 -4.76 -7.80 -1.97
N VAL A 11 -4.73 -7.49 -0.68
CA VAL A 11 -3.95 -6.38 -0.10
C VAL A 11 -2.46 -6.53 -0.41
N TRP A 12 -1.88 -7.71 -0.23
CA TRP A 12 -0.47 -7.99 -0.56
C TRP A 12 -0.18 -7.88 -2.06
N ALA A 13 -1.10 -8.36 -2.91
CA ALA A 13 -0.95 -8.24 -4.36
C ALA A 13 -0.95 -6.76 -4.79
N VAL A 14 -1.89 -5.97 -4.28
CA VAL A 14 -1.97 -4.52 -4.53
C VAL A 14 -0.70 -3.84 -4.04
N PHE A 15 -0.23 -4.15 -2.83
CA PHE A 15 1.03 -3.63 -2.30
C PHE A 15 2.23 -3.96 -3.20
N GLY A 16 2.30 -5.18 -3.76
CA GLY A 16 3.34 -5.57 -4.71
C GLY A 16 3.33 -4.75 -6.00
N VAL A 17 2.14 -4.43 -6.54
CA VAL A 17 2.00 -3.60 -7.75
C VAL A 17 2.57 -2.19 -7.55
N PHE A 18 2.37 -1.61 -6.37
CA PHE A 18 2.95 -0.30 -6.03
C PHE A 18 4.48 -0.29 -6.12
N TRP A 19 5.11 -1.31 -5.53
CA TRP A 19 6.56 -1.45 -5.55
C TRP A 19 7.09 -1.75 -6.95
N ALA A 20 6.37 -2.57 -7.74
CA ALA A 20 6.72 -2.81 -9.13
C ALA A 20 6.69 -1.52 -9.96
N ALA A 21 5.67 -0.67 -9.78
CA ALA A 21 5.59 0.61 -10.46
C ALA A 21 6.75 1.56 -10.08
N ASN A 22 7.10 1.63 -8.78
CA ASN A 22 8.27 2.41 -8.35
C ASN A 22 9.59 1.84 -8.88
N ALA A 23 9.75 0.52 -8.94
CA ALA A 23 10.93 -0.10 -9.53
C ALA A 23 11.07 0.25 -11.02
N VAL A 24 9.97 0.27 -11.78
CA VAL A 24 9.98 0.71 -13.18
C VAL A 24 10.39 2.18 -13.31
N LEU A 25 9.90 3.06 -12.43
CA LEU A 25 10.33 4.47 -12.42
C LEU A 25 11.82 4.62 -12.10
N LEU A 26 12.35 3.83 -11.15
CA LEU A 26 13.78 3.81 -10.86
C LEU A 26 14.60 3.30 -12.06
N VAL A 27 14.14 2.24 -12.73
CA VAL A 27 14.77 1.76 -13.97
C VAL A 27 14.74 2.87 -15.04
N ALA A 28 13.64 3.60 -15.18
CA ALA A 28 13.53 4.72 -16.11
C ALA A 28 14.57 5.81 -15.82
N LEU A 29 14.84 6.11 -14.55
CA LEU A 29 15.88 7.06 -14.12
C LEU A 29 17.31 6.62 -14.43
N PHE A 30 17.58 5.32 -14.41
CA PHE A 30 18.95 4.79 -14.57
C PHE A 30 19.12 3.96 -15.85
N THR A 31 18.27 4.15 -16.86
CA THR A 31 18.32 3.41 -18.14
C THR A 31 19.69 3.44 -18.82
N SER A 32 20.41 4.56 -18.71
CA SER A 32 21.74 4.75 -19.28
C SER A 32 22.90 4.26 -18.40
N GLY A 33 22.64 3.82 -17.17
CA GLY A 33 23.68 3.51 -16.17
C GLY A 33 24.36 4.73 -15.54
N ASP A 34 24.32 5.88 -16.22
CA ASP A 34 24.77 7.18 -15.71
C ASP A 34 23.68 7.93 -14.93
N LEU A 35 24.08 8.95 -14.16
CA LEU A 35 23.17 9.89 -13.52
C LEU A 35 22.23 10.53 -14.57
N PRO A 36 20.90 10.50 -14.34
CA PRO A 36 19.94 11.01 -15.31
C PRO A 36 20.13 12.50 -15.56
N LYS A 37 19.99 12.89 -16.82
CA LYS A 37 19.91 14.31 -17.20
C LYS A 37 18.75 14.96 -16.45
N ARG A 38 18.97 16.17 -15.93
CA ARG A 38 17.97 17.00 -15.21
C ARG A 38 16.52 16.91 -15.72
N PRO A 39 16.22 17.10 -17.03
CA PRO A 39 14.83 17.06 -17.49
C PRO A 39 14.19 15.69 -17.31
N VAL A 40 14.95 14.60 -17.51
CA VAL A 40 14.47 13.23 -17.32
C VAL A 40 14.24 12.97 -15.84
N GLY A 41 15.21 13.32 -14.99
CA GLY A 41 15.11 13.15 -13.54
C GLY A 41 13.92 13.90 -12.95
N PHE A 42 13.70 15.14 -13.39
CA PHE A 42 12.57 15.97 -12.96
C PHE A 42 11.22 15.37 -13.37
N VAL A 43 11.07 14.97 -14.64
CA VAL A 43 9.81 14.38 -15.14
C VAL A 43 9.49 13.08 -14.41
N VAL A 44 10.46 12.16 -14.30
CA VAL A 44 10.24 10.87 -13.62
C VAL A 44 9.88 11.09 -12.15
N SER A 45 10.52 12.07 -11.49
CA SER A 45 10.23 12.39 -10.10
C SER A 45 8.81 12.94 -9.92
N ILE A 46 8.34 13.84 -10.79
CA ILE A 46 6.95 14.33 -10.77
C ILE A 46 5.95 13.18 -10.98
N VAL A 47 6.23 12.29 -11.92
CA VAL A 47 5.40 11.10 -12.15
C VAL A 47 5.37 10.20 -10.91
N GLY A 48 6.50 10.04 -10.22
CA GLY A 48 6.58 9.30 -8.95
C GLY A 48 5.75 9.93 -7.82
N ILE A 49 5.75 11.26 -7.70
CA ILE A 49 4.89 11.98 -6.75
C ILE A 49 3.42 11.74 -7.10
N ALA A 50 3.03 11.94 -8.36
CA ALA A 50 1.66 11.77 -8.81
C ALA A 50 1.16 10.34 -8.57
N LEU A 51 1.96 9.34 -8.92
CA LEU A 51 1.67 7.93 -8.67
C LEU A 51 1.46 7.69 -7.17
N SER A 52 2.36 8.19 -6.32
CA SER A 52 2.29 8.00 -4.86
C SER A 52 1.03 8.64 -4.25
N LEU A 53 0.63 9.83 -4.72
CA LEU A 53 -0.58 10.51 -4.27
C LEU A 53 -1.86 9.80 -4.72
N VAL A 54 -1.93 9.38 -5.98
CA VAL A 54 -3.05 8.59 -6.51
C VAL A 54 -3.17 7.29 -5.72
N TRP A 55 -2.04 6.63 -5.45
CA TRP A 55 -2.00 5.40 -4.68
C TRP A 55 -2.51 5.60 -3.25
N LEU A 56 -2.06 6.65 -2.58
CA LEU A 56 -2.53 7.00 -1.23
C LEU A 56 -4.04 7.26 -1.20
N ALA A 57 -4.61 7.90 -2.22
CA ALA A 57 -6.06 8.11 -2.31
C ALA A 57 -6.81 6.79 -2.47
N CYS A 58 -6.32 5.90 -3.33
CA CYS A 58 -6.87 4.55 -3.52
C CYS A 58 -6.82 3.73 -2.22
N GLU A 59 -5.68 3.70 -1.54
CA GLU A 59 -5.52 2.96 -0.29
C GLU A 59 -6.40 3.50 0.84
N ARG A 60 -6.49 4.83 1.00
CA ARG A 60 -7.38 5.45 2.00
C ARG A 60 -8.82 5.04 1.78
N ARG A 61 -9.28 5.06 0.52
CA ARG A 61 -10.64 4.64 0.16
C ARG A 61 -10.83 3.14 0.42
N ALA A 62 -9.89 2.30 0.02
CA ALA A 62 -9.95 0.86 0.25
C ALA A 62 -10.01 0.51 1.74
N VAL A 63 -9.17 1.15 2.57
CA VAL A 63 -9.16 0.96 4.03
C VAL A 63 -10.47 1.43 4.66
N ALA A 64 -11.07 2.52 4.19
CA ALA A 64 -12.36 3.00 4.68
C ALA A 64 -13.48 1.97 4.42
N TRP A 65 -13.56 1.44 3.20
CA TRP A 65 -14.50 0.37 2.84
C TRP A 65 -14.26 -0.90 3.65
N LEU A 66 -13.00 -1.30 3.84
CA LEU A 66 -12.63 -2.45 4.66
C LEU A 66 -13.16 -2.32 6.09
N ARG A 67 -12.99 -1.15 6.71
CA ARG A 67 -13.49 -0.88 8.07
C ARG A 67 -15.01 -0.93 8.13
N PHE A 68 -15.68 -0.43 7.10
CA PHE A 68 -17.14 -0.47 7.01
C PHE A 68 -17.67 -1.91 6.94
N TYR A 69 -17.12 -2.74 6.05
CA TYR A 69 -17.51 -4.14 5.95
C TYR A 69 -17.16 -4.95 7.20
N GLU A 70 -15.99 -4.68 7.81
CA GLU A 70 -15.59 -5.33 9.06
C GLU A 70 -16.56 -4.99 10.21
N ALA A 71 -17.09 -3.76 10.27
CA ALA A 71 -18.10 -3.36 11.23
C ALA A 71 -19.44 -4.07 11.00
N ILE A 72 -19.88 -4.22 9.74
CA ILE A 72 -21.09 -4.97 9.39
C ILE A 72 -20.97 -6.44 9.78
N VAL A 73 -19.84 -7.08 9.44
CA VAL A 73 -19.61 -8.49 9.76
C VAL A 73 -19.59 -8.70 11.27
N LYS A 74 -18.91 -7.84 12.04
CA LYS A 74 -18.94 -7.90 13.50
C LYS A 74 -20.34 -7.71 14.07
N GLY A 75 -21.11 -6.77 13.51
CA GLY A 75 -22.51 -6.57 13.90
C GLY A 75 -23.38 -7.80 13.65
N LEU A 76 -23.20 -8.49 12.53
CA LEU A 76 -23.91 -9.73 12.20
C LEU A 76 -23.47 -10.90 13.09
N GLU A 77 -22.18 -11.08 13.32
CA GLU A 77 -21.64 -12.13 14.19
C GLU A 77 -22.12 -11.99 15.63
N GLN A 78 -22.13 -10.75 16.15
CA GLN A 78 -22.55 -10.45 17.53
C GLN A 78 -24.06 -10.54 17.73
N ASN A 79 -24.87 -10.05 16.77
CA ASN A 79 -26.32 -9.94 16.97
C ASN A 79 -27.11 -11.16 16.50
N HIS A 80 -26.61 -11.93 15.52
CA HIS A 80 -27.41 -12.97 14.88
C HIS A 80 -26.82 -14.37 14.99
N LEU A 81 -25.51 -14.51 15.08
CA LEU A 81 -24.88 -15.82 14.90
C LEU A 81 -24.46 -16.50 16.21
N HIS A 82 -24.25 -15.75 17.30
CA HIS A 82 -23.80 -16.26 18.62
C HIS A 82 -22.77 -17.41 18.51
N VAL A 83 -21.89 -17.35 17.49
CA VAL A 83 -20.96 -18.44 17.23
C VAL A 83 -19.92 -18.41 18.35
N PRO A 84 -19.77 -19.49 19.13
CA PRO A 84 -18.76 -19.52 20.16
C PRO A 84 -17.40 -19.28 19.50
N PRO A 85 -16.57 -18.36 20.02
CA PRO A 85 -15.27 -18.04 19.42
C PRO A 85 -14.44 -19.31 19.19
N SER A 86 -14.56 -20.29 20.10
CA SER A 86 -13.89 -21.60 20.04
C SER A 86 -14.14 -22.41 18.77
N VAL A 87 -15.29 -22.25 18.10
CA VAL A 87 -15.63 -23.00 16.88
C VAL A 87 -15.07 -22.32 15.62
N ALA A 88 -14.82 -21.00 15.68
CA ALA A 88 -14.19 -20.25 14.60
C ALA A 88 -12.65 -20.40 14.56
N PHE A 89 -12.03 -20.91 15.64
CA PHE A 89 -10.58 -21.01 15.82
C PHE A 89 -10.03 -22.44 15.82
N THR A 90 -10.48 -23.30 14.91
CA THR A 90 -9.86 -24.62 14.69
C THR A 90 -8.58 -24.57 13.85
N GLY A 91 -8.12 -23.38 13.44
CA GLY A 91 -6.83 -23.14 12.76
C GLY A 91 -5.96 -22.16 13.53
N HIS A 92 -4.66 -22.47 13.64
CA HIS A 92 -3.68 -21.91 14.57
C HIS A 92 -3.87 -20.43 15.00
N PRO A 93 -3.94 -20.16 16.32
CA PRO A 93 -4.17 -18.82 16.90
C PRO A 93 -3.09 -17.78 16.54
N GLU A 94 -1.96 -18.24 16.02
CA GLU A 94 -0.80 -17.43 15.65
C GLU A 94 -1.08 -16.56 14.40
N THR A 95 -2.05 -16.97 13.57
CA THR A 95 -2.50 -16.22 12.39
C THR A 95 -3.39 -15.01 12.72
N VAL A 96 -4.01 -14.97 13.90
CA VAL A 96 -4.91 -13.89 14.34
C VAL A 96 -4.12 -12.66 14.79
N ARG A 97 -2.86 -12.86 15.18
CA ARG A 97 -1.88 -11.79 15.46
C ARG A 97 -1.14 -11.35 14.20
N GLY A 98 -1.73 -11.58 13.02
CA GLY A 98 -1.26 -11.01 11.77
C GLY A 98 -0.98 -9.53 11.97
N MET A 99 0.29 -9.15 11.81
CA MET A 99 0.76 -7.78 11.92
C MET A 99 -0.21 -6.91 11.12
N ARG A 100 -0.80 -5.89 11.74
CA ARG A 100 -1.74 -5.01 11.02
C ARG A 100 -0.97 -4.39 9.86
N VAL A 101 -1.12 -4.93 8.65
CA VAL A 101 -0.38 -4.49 7.45
C VAL A 101 -0.89 -3.11 6.98
N ARG A 102 -2.11 -2.75 7.37
CA ARG A 102 -2.80 -1.50 7.01
C ARG A 102 -1.99 -0.21 7.29
N PRO A 103 -1.39 0.01 8.48
CA PRO A 103 -0.51 1.16 8.72
C PRO A 103 0.75 1.15 7.86
N LEU A 104 1.35 -0.02 7.63
CA LEU A 104 2.54 -0.16 6.77
C LEU A 104 2.21 0.22 5.33
N MET A 105 1.05 -0.24 4.82
CA MET A 105 0.54 0.13 3.50
C MET A 105 0.42 1.64 3.39
N LEU A 106 -0.29 2.30 4.32
CA LEU A 106 -0.51 3.75 4.27
C LEU A 106 0.78 4.58 4.41
N ALA A 107 1.77 4.06 5.15
CA ALA A 107 3.06 4.73 5.32
C ALA A 107 3.91 4.66 4.03
N CYS A 108 3.80 3.58 3.26
CA CYS A 108 4.62 3.35 2.08
C CYS A 108 4.48 4.40 0.96
N PRO A 109 3.27 4.76 0.47
CA PRO A 109 3.11 5.80 -0.54
C PRO A 109 3.44 7.19 0.01
N LEU A 110 3.31 7.43 1.32
CA LEU A 110 3.75 8.68 1.94
C LEU A 110 5.28 8.82 1.89
N VAL A 111 6.01 7.78 2.30
CA VAL A 111 7.48 7.75 2.23
C VAL A 111 7.93 7.87 0.78
N SER A 112 7.29 7.14 -0.15
CA SER A 112 7.56 7.25 -1.58
C SER A 112 7.36 8.67 -2.10
N ALA A 113 6.24 9.34 -1.77
CA ALA A 113 6.00 10.72 -2.16
C ALA A 113 7.06 11.68 -1.62
N VAL A 114 7.54 11.48 -0.39
CA VAL A 114 8.62 12.27 0.21
C VAL A 114 9.94 12.05 -0.53
N LEU A 115 10.28 10.80 -0.87
CA LEU A 115 11.50 10.47 -1.62
C LEU A 115 11.47 11.07 -3.02
N TRP A 116 10.33 11.00 -3.71
CA TRP A 116 10.16 11.64 -5.02
C TRP A 116 10.16 13.18 -4.92
N GLY A 117 9.61 13.74 -3.85
CA GLY A 117 9.71 15.18 -3.58
C GLY A 117 11.15 15.64 -3.35
N TRP A 118 11.93 14.83 -2.62
CA TRP A 118 13.36 15.06 -2.42
C TRP A 118 14.14 14.99 -3.72
N SER A 119 13.84 14.03 -4.60
CA SER A 119 14.52 13.93 -5.90
C SER A 119 14.19 15.12 -6.81
N VAL A 120 12.94 15.63 -6.82
CA VAL A 120 12.59 16.88 -7.50
C VAL A 120 13.48 18.02 -7.00
N TRP A 121 13.57 18.20 -5.68
CA TRP A 121 14.42 19.25 -5.08
C TRP A 121 15.89 19.11 -5.50
N TRP A 122 16.41 17.88 -5.49
CA TRP A 122 17.79 17.60 -5.91
C TRP A 122 18.05 17.99 -7.37
N PHE A 123 17.19 17.57 -8.30
CA PHE A 123 17.34 17.91 -9.73
C PHE A 123 17.13 19.40 -10.03
N MET A 124 16.39 20.12 -9.19
CA MET A 124 16.26 21.58 -9.31
C MET A 124 17.51 22.34 -8.84
N THR A 125 18.19 21.83 -7.81
CA THR A 125 19.27 22.56 -7.13
C THR A 125 20.68 22.21 -7.60
N HIS A 126 20.89 21.02 -8.17
CA HIS A 126 22.22 20.53 -8.52
C HIS A 126 22.44 20.39 -10.04
N PRO A 127 23.50 21.04 -10.58
CA PRO A 127 24.23 20.76 -11.82
C PRO A 127 23.77 19.66 -12.76
#